data_AF-A0A1Q3ZHF7-F1
#
_entry.id   AF-A0A1Q3ZHF7-F1
#
_cell.length_a   1.000
_cell.length_b   1.000
_cell.length_c   1.000
_cell.angle_alpha   90.00
_cell.angle_beta   90.00
_cell.angle_gamma   90.00
#
_symmetry.space_group_name_H-M   'P 1'
#
loop_
_entity.id
_entity.type
_entity.pdbx_description
1 polymer ?
#
loop_
_entity_poly.entity_id
_entity_poly.type
_entity_poly.pdbx_seq_one_letter_code
_entity_poly.pdbx_strand_id
1 'polypeptide(L)'
;MLSFVCLLGIFCLITSFRFEKEKSLNGVFGEKGMFEIQLQSDNTFVYYHFKSGTEIKTTGTWQLLGEELKLRSDSAPKKMILNWKISASKNRLIAQKGTTTYMLYKKINCKF
;
A
#
# COMPACT_ATOMS: atom_id res chain seq x y z
N MET A 1 1.41 37.64 25.98
CA MET A 1 1.79 36.23 25.81
C MET A 1 0.61 35.43 25.26
N LEU A 2 0.24 35.63 23.99
CA LEU A 2 -0.93 34.96 23.37
C LEU A 2 -0.61 34.18 22.08
N SER A 3 0.67 34.10 21.67
CA SER A 3 1.03 33.57 20.35
C SER A 3 1.41 32.08 20.31
N PHE A 4 1.63 31.41 21.44
CA PHE A 4 2.15 30.03 21.43
C PHE A 4 1.06 28.93 21.41
N VAL A 5 -0.16 29.24 21.86
CA VAL A 5 -1.24 28.23 21.96
C VAL A 5 -1.86 27.93 20.59
N CYS A 6 -1.93 28.92 19.69
CA CYS A 6 -2.47 28.73 18.34
C CYS A 6 -1.59 27.86 17.43
N LEU A 7 -0.27 27.84 17.63
CA LEU A 7 0.66 27.05 16.81
C LEU A 7 0.55 25.54 17.09
N LEU A 8 0.30 25.14 18.34
CA LEU A 8 0.09 23.74 18.72
C LEU A 8 -1.24 23.18 18.19
N GLY A 9 -2.30 24.00 18.19
CA GLY A 9 -3.60 23.60 17.64
C GLY A 9 -3.58 23.32 16.13
N ILE A 10 -2.82 24.12 15.37
CA ILE A 10 -2.66 23.93 13.93
C ILE A 10 -1.86 22.64 13.64
N PHE A 11 -0.83 22.33 14.43
CA PHE A 11 0.00 21.14 14.25
C PHE A 11 -0.79 19.83 14.44
N CYS A 12 -1.70 19.77 15.41
CA CYS A 12 -2.56 18.59 15.61
C CYS A 12 -3.49 18.33 14.40
N LEU A 13 -4.07 19.37 13.80
CA LEU A 13 -5.01 19.22 12.67
C LEU A 13 -4.34 18.63 11.41
N ILE A 14 -3.08 19.00 11.13
CA ILE A 14 -2.35 18.50 9.94
C ILE A 14 -1.98 17.01 10.06
N THR A 15 -1.73 16.53 11.28
CA THR A 15 -1.39 15.11 11.52
C THR A 15 -2.60 14.18 11.39
N SER A 16 -3.78 14.60 11.86
CA SER A 16 -5.01 13.80 11.78
C SER A 16 -5.44 13.54 10.33
N PHE A 17 -5.30 14.53 9.45
CA PHE A 17 -5.73 14.42 8.05
C PHE A 17 -4.86 13.41 7.25
N ARG A 18 -3.59 13.23 7.64
CA ARG A 18 -2.74 12.19 7.03
C ARG A 18 -3.13 10.79 7.47
N PHE A 19 -3.50 10.63 8.74
CA PHE A 19 -3.84 9.34 9.34
C PHE A 19 -5.12 8.73 8.76
N GLU A 20 -6.12 9.56 8.46
CA GLU A 20 -7.39 9.09 7.88
C GLU A 20 -7.27 8.68 6.41
N LYS A 21 -6.42 9.38 5.63
CA LYS A 21 -6.15 9.02 4.22
C LYS A 21 -5.46 7.66 4.10
N GLU A 22 -4.56 7.34 5.02
CA GLU A 22 -3.74 6.12 5.02
C GLU A 22 -4.56 4.87 5.41
N LYS A 23 -5.46 4.98 6.41
CA LYS A 23 -6.36 3.88 6.82
C LYS A 23 -7.23 3.33 5.69
N SER A 24 -7.61 4.17 4.71
CA SER A 24 -8.45 3.76 3.58
C SER A 24 -7.79 2.76 2.61
N LEU A 25 -6.45 2.72 2.57
CA LEU A 25 -5.72 1.88 1.63
C LEU A 25 -5.50 0.45 2.15
N ASN A 26 -5.51 0.26 3.47
CA ASN A 26 -5.33 -1.05 4.12
C ASN A 26 -6.25 -2.12 3.52
N GLY A 27 -5.73 -3.33 3.38
CA GLY A 27 -6.46 -4.46 2.82
C GLY A 27 -5.60 -5.33 1.91
N VAL A 28 -6.26 -6.24 1.22
CA VAL A 28 -5.62 -7.22 0.33
C VAL A 28 -5.88 -6.83 -1.11
N PHE A 29 -4.83 -6.80 -1.93
CA PHE A 29 -4.89 -6.51 -3.36
C PHE A 29 -4.35 -7.68 -4.16
N GLY A 30 -5.06 -8.06 -5.22
CA GLY A 30 -4.70 -9.19 -6.07
C GLY A 30 -5.37 -10.47 -5.63
N GLU A 31 -4.77 -11.60 -6.00
CA GLU A 31 -5.34 -12.93 -5.80
C GLU A 31 -4.28 -13.90 -5.28
N LYS A 32 -4.68 -14.69 -4.28
CA LYS A 32 -3.83 -15.72 -3.68
C LYS A 32 -3.64 -16.82 -4.71
N GLY A 33 -2.40 -17.28 -4.92
CA GLY A 33 -2.06 -18.22 -5.99
C GLY A 33 -1.48 -17.56 -7.24
N MET A 34 -1.50 -16.22 -7.34
CA MET A 34 -0.77 -15.46 -8.35
C MET A 34 0.11 -14.39 -7.68
N PHE A 35 -0.45 -13.20 -7.48
CA PHE A 35 0.19 -12.05 -6.86
C PHE A 35 -0.76 -11.43 -5.85
N GLU A 36 -0.33 -11.32 -4.60
CA GLU A 36 -1.13 -10.72 -3.53
C GLU A 36 -0.28 -9.73 -2.73
N ILE A 37 -0.85 -8.56 -2.44
CA ILE A 37 -0.27 -7.55 -1.56
C ILE A 37 -1.24 -7.29 -0.43
N GLN A 38 -0.81 -7.53 0.80
CA GLN A 38 -1.55 -7.22 2.00
C GLN A 38 -0.93 -5.97 2.64
N LEU A 39 -1.66 -4.86 2.66
CA LEU A 39 -1.24 -3.61 3.30
C LEU A 39 -1.87 -3.52 4.68
N GLN A 40 -1.02 -3.42 5.71
CA GLN A 40 -1.41 -3.36 7.11
C GLN A 40 -1.42 -1.91 7.61
N SER A 41 -2.20 -1.65 8.66
CA SER A 41 -2.38 -0.31 9.24
C SER A 41 -1.18 0.25 9.98
N ASP A 42 -0.18 -0.59 10.24
CA ASP A 42 1.10 -0.23 10.88
C ASP A 42 2.19 0.12 9.84
N ASN A 43 1.78 0.38 8.60
CA ASN A 43 2.65 0.68 7.46
C ASN A 43 3.59 -0.48 7.08
N THR A 44 3.24 -1.71 7.46
CA THR A 44 3.91 -2.92 6.97
C THR A 44 3.10 -3.61 5.87
N PHE A 45 3.77 -4.40 5.03
CA PHE A 45 3.11 -5.21 4.01
C PHE A 45 3.59 -6.66 4.02
N VAL A 46 2.73 -7.52 3.48
CA VAL A 46 3.09 -8.88 3.07
C VAL A 46 2.79 -9.05 1.59
N TYR A 47 3.79 -9.48 0.84
CA TYR A 47 3.71 -9.78 -0.59
C TYR A 47 3.83 -11.28 -0.80
N TYR A 48 2.88 -11.85 -1.52
CA TYR A 48 2.92 -13.24 -1.97
C TYR A 48 3.05 -13.28 -3.48
N HIS A 49 3.98 -14.10 -3.95
CA HIS A 49 4.12 -14.43 -5.36
C HIS A 49 4.25 -15.94 -5.51
N PHE A 50 3.33 -16.51 -6.28
CA PHE A 50 3.38 -17.92 -6.62
C PHE A 50 4.13 -18.09 -7.93
N LYS A 51 5.24 -18.81 -7.87
CA LYS A 51 6.06 -19.11 -9.04
C LYS A 51 6.43 -20.58 -9.05
N SER A 52 6.09 -21.28 -10.12
CA SER A 52 6.45 -22.70 -10.33
C SER A 52 6.05 -23.60 -9.14
N GLY A 53 4.85 -23.40 -8.60
CA GLY A 53 4.32 -24.18 -7.48
C GLY A 53 4.87 -23.80 -6.10
N THR A 54 5.80 -22.83 -6.01
CA THR A 54 6.33 -22.33 -4.74
C THR A 54 5.74 -20.97 -4.41
N GLU A 55 5.25 -20.81 -3.18
CA GLU A 55 4.86 -19.51 -2.62
C GLU A 55 6.11 -18.79 -2.11
N ILE A 56 6.39 -17.61 -2.65
CA ILE A 56 7.43 -16.72 -2.17
C ILE A 56 6.75 -15.62 -1.36
N LYS A 57 7.14 -15.50 -0.09
CA LYS A 57 6.68 -14.46 0.83
C LYS A 57 7.76 -13.40 1.02
N THR A 58 7.38 -12.14 0.86
CA THR A 58 8.26 -10.98 1.13
C THR A 58 7.53 -10.02 2.06
N THR A 59 8.21 -9.53 3.08
CA THR A 59 7.66 -8.55 4.03
C THR A 59 8.48 -7.27 4.00
N GLY A 60 7.86 -6.17 4.39
CA GLY A 60 8.54 -4.89 4.45
C GLY A 60 7.61 -3.76 4.88
N THR A 61 8.00 -2.53 4.56
CA THR A 61 7.21 -1.34 4.86
C THR A 61 6.65 -0.71 3.59
N TRP A 62 5.57 0.03 3.72
CA TRP A 62 4.99 0.78 2.62
C TRP A 62 4.78 2.24 3.01
N GLN A 63 4.72 3.09 2.00
CA GLN A 63 4.46 4.52 2.15
C GLN A 63 3.62 5.02 0.99
N LEU A 64 2.69 5.93 1.30
CA LEU A 64 1.91 6.65 0.31
C LEU A 64 2.52 8.03 0.01
N LEU A 65 2.85 8.28 -1.26
CA LEU A 65 3.34 9.56 -1.77
C LEU A 65 2.38 10.08 -2.85
N GLY A 66 1.38 10.87 -2.46
CA GLY A 66 0.34 11.33 -3.39
C GLY A 66 -0.57 10.17 -3.82
N GLU A 67 -0.48 9.79 -5.09
CA GLU A 67 -1.17 8.62 -5.69
C GLU A 67 -0.23 7.41 -5.85
N GLU A 68 1.03 7.53 -5.43
CA GLU A 68 2.01 6.43 -5.52
C GLU A 68 2.13 5.68 -4.20
N LEU A 69 1.90 4.38 -4.23
CA LEU A 69 2.28 3.43 -3.19
C LEU A 69 3.70 2.94 -3.45
N LYS A 70 4.60 3.15 -2.49
CA LYS A 70 5.97 2.63 -2.52
C LYS A 70 6.14 1.55 -1.47
N LEU A 71 6.66 0.40 -1.89
CA LEU A 71 7.02 -0.73 -1.05
C LEU A 71 8.53 -0.76 -0.87
N ARG A 72 9.00 -1.07 0.35
CA ARG A 72 10.41 -1.21 0.70
C ARG A 72 10.62 -2.53 1.43
N SER A 73 11.57 -3.33 0.96
CA SER A 73 11.96 -4.58 1.60
C SER A 73 13.42 -4.89 1.26
N ASP A 74 14.19 -5.28 2.25
CA ASP A 74 15.61 -5.64 2.09
C ASP A 74 15.79 -6.98 1.36
N SER A 75 14.74 -7.80 1.34
CA SER A 75 14.71 -9.12 0.72
C SER A 75 13.81 -9.17 -0.53
N ALA A 76 13.52 -8.01 -1.13
CA ALA A 76 12.67 -7.92 -2.31
C ALA A 76 13.21 -8.76 -3.47
N PRO A 77 12.44 -9.73 -4.02
CA PRO A 77 12.84 -10.46 -5.21
C PRO A 77 13.01 -9.51 -6.39
N LYS A 78 14.03 -9.71 -7.24
CA LYS A 78 14.32 -8.86 -8.41
C LYS A 78 13.13 -8.60 -9.35
N LYS A 79 12.15 -9.51 -9.36
CA LYS A 79 10.95 -9.40 -10.20
C LYS A 79 9.79 -8.64 -9.53
N MET A 80 9.82 -8.43 -8.22
CA MET A 80 8.80 -7.70 -7.48
C MET A 80 8.69 -6.25 -7.96
N ILE A 81 7.47 -5.76 -8.08
CA ILE A 81 7.18 -4.36 -8.40
C ILE A 81 7.05 -3.61 -7.07
N LEU A 82 7.91 -2.62 -6.85
CA LEU A 82 7.96 -1.85 -5.61
C LEU A 82 7.13 -0.56 -5.66
N ASN A 83 6.85 -0.04 -6.86
CA ASN A 83 6.11 1.20 -7.03
C ASN A 83 4.80 0.92 -7.76
N TRP A 84 3.69 1.37 -7.17
CA TRP A 84 2.34 1.19 -7.70
C TRP A 84 1.61 2.52 -7.70
N LYS A 85 0.86 2.80 -8.75
CA LYS A 85 -0.13 3.88 -8.77
C LYS A 85 -1.45 3.36 -8.20
N ILE A 86 -2.08 4.15 -7.34
CA ILE A 86 -3.39 3.85 -6.77
C ILE A 86 -4.46 4.49 -7.67
N SER A 87 -5.53 3.74 -7.97
CA SER A 87 -6.69 4.32 -8.66
C SER A 87 -7.38 5.39 -7.81
N ALA A 88 -8.08 6.34 -8.44
CA ALA A 88 -8.83 7.38 -7.72
C ALA A 88 -9.84 6.79 -6.70
N SER A 89 -10.46 5.65 -7.05
CA SER A 89 -11.37 4.87 -6.20
C SER A 89 -10.67 4.05 -5.11
N LYS A 90 -9.34 4.04 -5.06
CA LYS A 90 -8.49 3.27 -4.11
C LYS A 90 -8.77 1.77 -4.03
N ASN A 91 -9.44 1.23 -5.04
CA ASN A 91 -9.79 -0.19 -5.14
C ASN A 91 -8.85 -0.96 -6.07
N ARG A 92 -7.82 -0.32 -6.63
CA ARG A 92 -6.89 -0.96 -7.55
C ARG A 92 -5.49 -0.34 -7.45
N LEU A 93 -4.49 -1.21 -7.53
CA LEU A 93 -3.08 -0.85 -7.73
C LEU A 93 -2.72 -1.12 -9.18
N ILE A 94 -2.00 -0.19 -9.80
CA ILE A 94 -1.61 -0.23 -11.20
C ILE A 94 -0.11 -0.02 -11.28
N ALA A 95 0.60 -0.87 -12.01
CA ALA A 95 2.02 -0.67 -12.27
C ALA A 95 2.36 -1.01 -13.70
N GLN A 96 3.37 -0.35 -14.25
CA GLN A 96 3.91 -0.63 -15.57
C GLN A 96 5.35 -1.13 -15.42
N LYS A 97 5.67 -2.25 -16.07
CA LYS A 97 7.02 -2.80 -16.12
C LYS A 97 7.33 -3.18 -17.57
N GLY A 98 8.13 -2.34 -18.24
CA GLY A 98 8.32 -2.42 -19.68
C GLY A 98 7.01 -2.11 -20.42
N THR A 99 6.62 -3.01 -21.34
CA THR A 99 5.35 -2.92 -22.10
C THR A 99 4.17 -3.55 -21.38
N THR A 100 4.40 -4.25 -20.26
CA THR A 100 3.34 -4.95 -19.52
C THR A 100 2.76 -4.07 -18.42
N THR A 101 1.42 -3.98 -18.40
CA THR A 101 0.65 -3.33 -17.33
C THR A 101 0.11 -4.38 -16.36
N TYR A 102 0.37 -4.17 -15.08
CA TYR A 102 -0.08 -5.01 -13.97
C TYR A 102 -1.18 -4.28 -13.21
N MET A 103 -2.24 -5.00 -12.87
CA MET A 103 -3.36 -4.46 -12.12
C MET A 103 -3.76 -5.41 -11.00
N LEU A 104 -3.84 -4.91 -9.77
CA LEU A 104 -4.27 -5.68 -8.60
C LEU A 104 -5.51 -5.03 -7.99
N TYR A 105 -6.63 -5.74 -7.98
CA TYR A 105 -7.88 -5.27 -7.41
C TYR A 105 -7.92 -5.54 -5.91
N LYS A 106 -8.47 -4.59 -5.14
CA LYS A 106 -8.71 -4.75 -3.72
C LYS A 106 -9.77 -5.84 -3.52
N LYS A 107 -9.43 -6.88 -2.76
CA LYS A 107 -10.41 -7.90 -2.37
C LYS A 107 -11.47 -7.27 -1.48
N ILE A 108 -12.72 -7.46 -1.86
CA ILE A 108 -13.87 -7.13 -1.03
C ILE A 108 -14.11 -8.38 -0.18
N ASN A 109 -13.89 -8.28 1.13
CA ASN A 109 -14.30 -9.35 2.03
C ASN A 109 -15.84 -9.36 2.05
N CYS A 110 -16.46 -10.19 1.22
CA CYS A 110 -17.85 -10.58 1.41
C CYS A 110 -17.90 -11.37 2.72
N LYS A 111 -18.34 -10.74 3.80
CA LYS A 111 -18.80 -11.47 4.98
C LYS A 111 -20.10 -12.16 4.55
N PHE A 112 -20.05 -13.48 4.36
CA PHE A 112 -21.23 -14.33 4.31
C PHE A 112 -21.72 -14.59 5.74
#